data_AF-A0A967SVB9-F1
#
_entry.id   AF-A0A967SVB9-F1
#
_cell.length_a   1.000
_cell.length_b   1.000
_cell.length_c   1.000
_cell.angle_alpha   90.00
_cell.angle_beta   90.00
_cell.angle_gamma   90.00
#
_symmetry.space_group_name_H-M   'P 1'
#
loop_
_entity.id
_entity.type
_entity.pdbx_description
1 polymer ?
#
loop_
_entity_poly.entity_id
_entity_poly.type
_entity_poly.pdbx_seq_one_letter_code
_entity_poly.pdbx_strand_id
1 'polypeptide(L)'
;GKRSIFAIRQLANVGQVENAIEQANLFTERPFSYDIREAALQILIQHDHAASNWLARAEELFEDADPRIRFLVVKGMKQNMNDEIRTYLMDYRPDEYDARVHQKINEIL
;
A
#
# COMPACT_ATOMS: atom_id res chain seq x y z
N GLY A 1 1.06 -7.88 16.52
CA GLY A 1 0.14 -7.08 15.70
C GLY A 1 -0.08 -5.69 16.26
N LYS A 2 -1.17 -5.45 17.01
CA LYS A 2 -1.60 -4.09 17.41
C LYS A 2 -0.55 -3.27 18.19
N ARG A 3 0.18 -3.88 19.15
CA ARG A 3 1.27 -3.21 19.89
C ARG A 3 2.44 -2.83 18.97
N SER A 4 2.77 -3.69 18.01
CA SER A 4 3.82 -3.44 17.02
C SER A 4 3.46 -2.26 16.11
N ILE A 5 2.23 -2.22 15.58
CA ILE A 5 1.73 -1.08 14.80
C ILE A 5 1.80 0.24 15.59
N PHE A 6 1.44 0.20 16.88
CA PHE A 6 1.57 1.38 17.73
C PHE A 6 3.03 1.84 17.83
N ALA A 7 3.97 0.92 18.08
CA ALA A 7 5.39 1.25 18.14
C ALA A 7 5.92 1.82 16.81
N ILE A 8 5.51 1.26 15.68
CA ILE A 8 5.90 1.73 14.34
C ILE A 8 5.41 3.18 14.11
N ARG A 9 4.19 3.52 14.51
CA ARG A 9 3.70 4.91 14.46
C ARG A 9 4.55 5.84 15.33
N GLN A 10 4.98 5.38 16.49
CA GLN A 10 5.86 6.20 17.34
C GLN A 10 7.23 6.43 16.69
N LEU A 11 7.79 5.44 16.00
CA LEU A 11 9.04 5.62 15.24
C LEU A 11 8.90 6.77 14.22
N ALA A 12 7.83 6.78 13.44
CA ALA A 12 7.58 7.85 12.48
C ALA A 12 7.44 9.22 13.16
N ASN A 13 6.71 9.29 14.28
CA ASN A 13 6.49 10.52 15.03
C ASN A 13 7.77 11.12 15.63
N VAL A 14 8.75 10.29 16.01
CA VAL A 14 10.05 10.74 16.55
C VAL A 14 11.11 10.96 15.48
N GLY A 15 10.71 10.97 14.20
CA GLY A 15 11.58 11.25 13.07
C GLY A 15 12.32 10.04 12.47
N GLN A 16 12.09 8.83 13.00
CA GLN A 16 12.65 7.59 12.45
C GLN A 16 11.75 7.04 11.33
N VAL A 17 11.54 7.84 10.30
CA VAL A 17 10.58 7.55 9.22
C VAL A 17 10.98 6.32 8.40
N GLU A 18 12.26 6.20 8.02
CA GLU A 18 12.75 5.06 7.24
C GLU A 18 12.54 3.73 7.98
N ASN A 19 12.92 3.67 9.26
CA ASN A 19 12.67 2.51 10.12
C ASN A 19 11.16 2.21 10.23
N ALA A 20 10.32 3.24 10.33
CA ALA A 20 8.88 3.04 10.38
C ALA A 20 8.32 2.45 9.08
N ILE A 21 8.83 2.88 7.93
CA ILE A 21 8.46 2.35 6.60
C ILE A 21 8.88 0.88 6.48
N GLU A 22 10.14 0.57 6.78
CA GLU A 22 10.67 -0.80 6.70
C GLU A 22 9.85 -1.75 7.59
N GLN A 23 9.61 -1.35 8.84
CA GLN A 23 8.84 -2.16 9.78
C GLN A 23 7.38 -2.27 9.37
N ALA A 24 6.75 -1.19 8.88
CA ALA A 24 5.37 -1.25 8.40
C ALA A 24 5.21 -2.22 7.23
N ASN A 25 6.19 -2.30 6.32
CA ASN A 25 6.16 -3.19 5.16
C ASN A 25 6.01 -4.66 5.58
N LEU A 26 6.70 -5.10 6.64
CA LEU A 26 6.60 -6.48 7.13
C LEU A 26 5.18 -6.84 7.61
N PHE A 27 4.39 -5.85 8.05
CA PHE A 27 3.03 -6.08 8.54
C PHE A 27 1.96 -6.04 7.44
N THR A 28 2.33 -5.88 6.16
CA THR A 28 1.39 -5.96 5.03
C THR A 28 1.17 -7.38 4.51
N GLU A 29 1.94 -8.36 4.99
CA GLU A 29 1.89 -9.75 4.53
C GLU A 29 0.61 -10.50 4.93
N ARG A 30 0.26 -11.53 4.14
CA ARG A 30 -0.96 -12.35 4.30
C ARG A 30 -1.18 -13.01 5.67
N PRO A 31 -0.15 -13.41 6.45
CA PRO A 31 -0.38 -14.03 7.77
C PRO A 31 -1.03 -13.08 8.79
N PHE A 32 -0.98 -11.76 8.56
CA PHE A 32 -1.57 -10.79 9.46
C PHE A 32 -3.05 -10.55 9.16
N SER A 33 -3.85 -10.28 10.19
CA SER A 33 -5.26 -9.92 10.04
C SER A 33 -5.41 -8.61 9.26
N TYR A 34 -6.53 -8.43 8.55
CA TYR A 34 -6.87 -7.20 7.82
C TYR A 34 -6.57 -5.92 8.63
N ASP A 35 -7.04 -5.80 9.88
CA ASP A 35 -6.83 -4.60 10.71
C ASP A 35 -5.35 -4.22 10.89
N ILE A 36 -4.46 -5.21 10.94
CA ILE A 36 -3.01 -4.99 11.10
C ILE A 36 -2.44 -4.51 9.77
N ARG A 37 -2.80 -5.18 8.67
CA ARG A 37 -2.34 -4.87 7.32
C ARG A 37 -2.82 -3.49 6.87
N GLU A 38 -4.08 -3.17 7.14
CA GLU A 38 -4.65 -1.85 6.92
C GLU A 38 -3.86 -0.79 7.69
N ALA A 39 -3.63 -1.00 8.99
CA ALA A 39 -2.91 -0.03 9.80
C ALA A 39 -1.46 0.17 9.35
N ALA A 40 -0.80 -0.89 8.87
CA ALA A 40 0.52 -0.83 8.26
C ALA A 40 0.51 -0.04 6.95
N LEU A 41 -0.43 -0.36 6.04
CA LEU A 41 -0.60 0.37 4.77
C LEU A 41 -0.92 1.84 5.00
N GLN A 42 -1.68 2.21 6.03
CA GLN A 42 -1.91 3.63 6.34
C GLN A 42 -0.62 4.35 6.76
N ILE A 43 0.28 3.69 7.49
CA ILE A 43 1.60 4.27 7.84
C ILE A 43 2.41 4.47 6.56
N LEU A 44 2.44 3.46 5.68
CA LEU A 44 3.14 3.53 4.41
C LEU A 44 2.58 4.64 3.51
N ILE A 45 1.26 4.74 3.36
CA ILE A 45 0.60 5.83 2.61
C ILE A 45 1.02 7.20 3.17
N GLN A 46 1.10 7.33 4.49
CA GLN A 46 1.43 8.60 5.12
C GLN A 46 2.90 9.01 4.93
N HIS A 47 3.82 8.05 4.85
CA HIS A 47 5.25 8.32 5.03
C HIS A 47 6.15 7.86 3.88
N ASP A 48 5.75 6.82 3.13
CA ASP A 48 6.55 6.33 2.01
C ASP A 48 6.17 7.06 0.72
N HIS A 49 7.05 7.97 0.32
CA HIS A 49 6.89 8.80 -0.86
C HIS A 49 7.65 8.29 -2.09
N ALA A 50 8.30 7.12 -2.00
CA ALA A 50 9.07 6.57 -3.11
C ALA A 50 8.17 5.75 -4.03
N ALA A 51 8.00 6.18 -5.27
CA ALA A 51 7.20 5.49 -6.29
C ALA A 51 7.66 4.03 -6.50
N SER A 52 8.98 3.79 -6.51
CA SER A 52 9.57 2.45 -6.65
C SER A 52 9.12 1.48 -5.55
N ASN A 53 8.97 1.96 -4.31
CA ASN A 53 8.51 1.12 -3.21
C ASN A 53 7.04 0.72 -3.40
N TRP A 54 6.22 1.61 -3.96
CA TRP A 54 4.82 1.30 -4.27
C TRP A 54 4.65 0.33 -5.42
N LEU A 55 5.51 0.41 -6.44
CA LEU A 55 5.56 -0.58 -7.52
C LEU A 55 5.92 -1.97 -6.98
N ALA A 56 7.01 -2.08 -6.22
CA ALA A 56 7.42 -3.33 -5.61
C ALA A 56 6.32 -3.95 -4.71
N ARG A 57 5.61 -3.12 -3.93
CA ARG A 57 4.45 -3.58 -3.15
C ARG A 57 3.30 -4.05 -4.00
N ALA A 58 3.03 -3.39 -5.13
CA ALA A 58 1.92 -3.75 -6.01
C ALA A 58 2.13 -5.14 -6.61
N GLU A 59 3.35 -5.49 -7.00
CA GLU A 59 3.71 -6.82 -7.53
C GLU A 59 3.27 -7.97 -6.61
N GLU A 60 3.34 -7.79 -5.29
CA GLU A 60 2.91 -8.81 -4.34
C GLU A 60 1.45 -8.65 -3.90
N LEU A 61 1.02 -7.41 -3.62
CA LEU A 61 -0.26 -7.14 -2.97
C LEU A 61 -1.44 -7.09 -3.94
N PHE A 62 -1.21 -6.91 -5.24
CA PHE A 62 -2.29 -7.01 -6.24
C PHE A 62 -2.77 -8.45 -6.47
N GLU A 63 -1.96 -9.43 -6.08
CA GLU A 63 -2.36 -10.84 -6.03
C GLU A 63 -3.13 -11.19 -4.73
N ASP A 64 -3.29 -10.24 -3.81
CA ASP A 64 -4.02 -10.49 -2.56
C ASP A 64 -5.50 -10.73 -2.82
N ALA A 65 -6.07 -11.76 -2.21
CA ALA A 65 -7.49 -12.08 -2.39
C ALA A 65 -8.42 -11.00 -1.82
N ASP A 66 -7.97 -10.19 -0.85
CA ASP A 66 -8.75 -9.13 -0.24
C ASP A 66 -8.69 -7.83 -1.05
N PRO A 67 -9.76 -7.43 -1.75
CA PRO A 67 -9.78 -6.22 -2.56
C PRO A 67 -9.57 -4.94 -1.74
N ARG A 68 -9.83 -4.96 -0.42
CA ARG A 68 -9.59 -3.80 0.44
C ARG A 68 -8.10 -3.49 0.58
N ILE A 69 -7.25 -4.52 0.53
CA ILE A 69 -5.80 -4.36 0.53
C ILE A 69 -5.35 -3.76 -0.81
N ARG A 70 -5.80 -4.33 -1.93
CA ARG A 70 -5.49 -3.82 -3.28
C ARG A 70 -5.91 -2.36 -3.43
N PHE A 71 -7.10 -2.01 -2.93
CA PHE A 71 -7.60 -0.63 -2.89
C PHE A 71 -6.66 0.33 -2.16
N LEU A 72 -6.11 -0.08 -1.01
CA LEU A 72 -5.17 0.74 -0.24
C LEU A 72 -3.83 0.92 -0.98
N VAL A 73 -3.36 -0.11 -1.69
CA VAL A 73 -2.15 -0.01 -2.52
C VAL A 73 -2.36 0.97 -3.67
N VAL A 74 -3.49 0.91 -4.38
CA VAL A 74 -3.86 1.89 -5.42
C VAL A 74 -3.92 3.31 -4.83
N LYS A 75 -4.40 3.47 -3.60
CA LYS A 75 -4.42 4.77 -2.90
C LYS A 75 -3.00 5.29 -2.63
N GLY A 76 -2.06 4.44 -2.23
CA GLY A 76 -0.66 4.82 -2.06
C GLY A 76 0.03 5.17 -3.38
N MET A 77 -0.20 4.38 -4.42
CA MET A 77 0.28 4.65 -5.78
C MET A 77 -0.23 5.99 -6.32
N LYS A 78 -1.50 6.35 -6.07
CA LYS A 78 -2.06 7.65 -6.43
C LYS A 78 -1.24 8.82 -5.88
N GLN A 79 -0.80 8.74 -4.62
CA GLN A 79 -0.08 9.83 -3.96
C GLN A 79 1.34 10.02 -4.50
N ASN A 80 1.90 8.96 -5.09
CA ASN A 80 3.27 8.91 -5.57
C ASN A 80 3.34 8.65 -7.08
N MET A 81 2.31 9.05 -7.81
CA MET A 81 2.11 8.76 -9.23
C MET A 81 3.28 9.26 -10.09
N ASN A 82 3.85 8.35 -10.89
CA ASN A 82 4.79 8.64 -11.99
C ASN A 82 4.37 7.83 -13.23
N ASP A 83 5.12 7.97 -14.33
CA ASP A 83 4.80 7.28 -15.60
C ASP A 83 4.86 5.75 -15.49
N GLU A 84 5.75 5.22 -14.64
CA GLU A 84 5.86 3.78 -14.38
C GLU A 84 4.62 3.25 -13.65
N ILE A 85 4.18 3.91 -12.58
CA ILE A 85 2.94 3.60 -11.86
C ILE A 85 1.73 3.71 -12.78
N ARG A 86 1.66 4.76 -13.62
CA ARG A 86 0.58 4.93 -14.58
C ARG A 86 0.52 3.74 -15.54
N THR A 87 1.66 3.37 -16.11
CA THR A 87 1.77 2.24 -17.05
C THR A 87 1.36 0.93 -16.36
N TYR A 88 1.93 0.67 -15.18
CA TYR A 88 1.60 -0.51 -14.38
C TYR A 88 0.11 -0.63 -14.08
N LEU A 89 -0.55 0.47 -13.69
CA LEU A 89 -1.98 0.49 -13.41
C LEU A 89 -2.83 0.34 -14.68
N MET A 90 -2.38 0.86 -15.82
CA MET A 90 -3.05 0.66 -17.11
C MET A 90 -3.01 -0.81 -17.53
N ASP A 91 -1.89 -1.48 -17.30
CA ASP A 91 -1.68 -2.90 -17.60
C ASP A 91 -2.44 -3.80 -16.64
N TYR A 92 -2.49 -3.45 -15.35
CA TYR A 92 -3.21 -4.21 -14.32
C TYR A 92 -4.74 -4.07 -14.40
N ARG A 93 -5.24 -2.88 -14.78
CA ARG A 93 -6.69 -2.56 -14.73
C ARG A 93 -7.60 -3.61 -15.38
N PRO A 94 -7.31 -4.17 -16.58
CA PRO A 94 -8.17 -5.17 -17.22
C PRO A 94 -8.35 -6.45 -16.41
N ASP A 95 -7.39 -6.78 -15.54
CA ASP A 95 -7.39 -7.99 -14.72
C ASP A 95 -8.02 -7.79 -13.33
N GLU A 96 -8.38 -6.55 -12.96
CA GLU A 96 -9.04 -6.25 -11.69
C GLU A 96 -10.56 -6.41 -11.78
N TYR A 97 -11.08 -7.39 -11.05
CA TYR A 97 -12.51 -7.74 -11.05
C TYR A 97 -13.33 -7.04 -9.95
N ASP A 98 -12.72 -6.54 -8.88
CA ASP A 98 -13.44 -5.81 -7.84
C ASP A 98 -13.76 -4.39 -8.32
N ALA A 99 -15.05 -4.11 -8.45
CA ALA A 99 -15.55 -2.84 -8.98
C ALA A 99 -15.00 -1.61 -8.24
N ARG A 100 -14.71 -1.70 -6.94
CA ARG A 100 -14.21 -0.57 -6.14
C ARG A 100 -12.76 -0.27 -6.46
N VAL A 101 -11.93 -1.31 -6.62
CA VAL A 101 -10.52 -1.16 -6.99
C VAL A 101 -10.43 -0.69 -8.43
N HIS A 102 -11.18 -1.32 -9.34
CA HIS A 102 -11.26 -0.93 -10.74
C HIS A 102 -11.72 0.53 -10.91
N GLN A 103 -12.78 0.93 -10.22
CA GLN A 103 -13.22 2.33 -10.18
C GLN A 103 -12.11 3.24 -9.65
N LYS A 104 -11.40 2.82 -8.60
CA LYS A 104 -10.32 3.63 -8.04
C LYS A 104 -9.18 3.85 -9.01
N ILE A 105 -8.82 2.84 -9.80
CA ILE A 105 -7.82 2.95 -10.85
C ILE A 105 -8.28 3.95 -11.93
N ASN A 106 -9.55 3.88 -12.35
CA ASN A 106 -10.09 4.84 -13.33
C ASN A 106 -10.17 6.28 -12.82
N GLU A 107 -10.34 6.50 -11.52
CA GLU A 107 -10.32 7.85 -10.93
C GLU A 107 -8.93 8.50 -10.94
N ILE A 108 -7.86 7.72 -11.10
CA ILE A 108 -6.47 8.20 -10.95
C ILE A 108 -5.66 8.20 -12.25
N LEU A 109 -6.11 7.44 -13.25
CA LEU A 109 -5.55 7.44 -14.61
C LEU A 109 -6.12 8.58 -15.42
#